data_AF-A0A259C9H0-F1
#
_entry.id   AF-A0A259C9H0-F1
#
_cell.length_a   1.000
_cell.length_b   1.000
_cell.length_c   1.000
_cell.angle_alpha   90.00
_cell.angle_beta   90.00
_cell.angle_gamma   90.00
#
_symmetry.space_group_name_H-M   'P 1'
#
loop_
_entity.id
_entity.type
_entity.pdbx_description
1 polymer ?
#
loop_
_entity_poly.entity_id
_entity_poly.type
_entity_poly.pdbx_seq_one_letter_code
_entity_poly.pdbx_strand_id
1 'polypeptide(L)'
;MNIHEYQAKALLKKYGAPVSRGIAVFNPAEAEKAAGELGGPLWVVKSQIHAGGRGKGKFKEAAAGEKGGVRLAKSVDEVKTFAEQMLGNTLVTIQTGPVGKQVNRLYIEEGSDIAKEFYLSLLVDRETSHVAFVVSTEGGMDIEEVAHSTPEKIITFSVDPASGIQGFHGRKVAAALGLTGDLAKQAGKVTDALYKAFVDTDMAMLEINPLIVTKDNRLVVLDAKVSFDSNALFRHPDLVELRDETEEDAKEIEASKYDLAYIALDGTIGCMVNGAGLAMATLDIIKLYGESPANFLDVGGGATEEVLPLLTEGLDVTFARDDDVHILSVQGPKALEILQPGTPLDIAGIPYFGHAPTTLYGIAVSLARGGYSGERGYEVFVKAKDAVEVWDKILEAGKPYGIMPVSWDCLDFGRVEAALLFFPFDMPHQDTTPWEVLMDWTVDLSKPDFRGKAALIARKGTERTHQAGLEVLHSAAITPGAKILKDGQEVGTVNSTVFSQHLMKSLALVSLLPTLTALGTAVTVVDDGKIYEANVVRTPFYDPLRLRT
;
A
#
# COMPACT_ATOMS: atom_id res chain seq x y z
N MET A 1 6.43 -4.42 13.85
CA MET A 1 7.42 -5.28 14.52
C MET A 1 6.71 -6.29 15.43
N ASN A 2 7.11 -7.56 15.44
CA ASN A 2 6.54 -8.59 16.31
C ASN A 2 7.46 -8.91 17.49
N ILE A 3 6.90 -9.45 18.58
CA ILE A 3 7.66 -9.98 19.72
C ILE A 3 7.16 -11.38 20.11
N HIS A 4 8.00 -12.12 20.83
CA HIS A 4 7.68 -13.46 21.34
C HIS A 4 6.66 -13.43 22.47
N GLU A 5 5.96 -14.55 22.68
CA GLU A 5 4.94 -14.71 23.74
C GLU A 5 5.49 -14.37 25.13
N TYR A 6 6.71 -14.80 25.47
CA TYR A 6 7.30 -14.49 26.79
C TYR A 6 7.52 -12.98 26.99
N GLN A 7 7.89 -12.27 25.92
CA GLN A 7 8.07 -10.81 25.93
C GLN A 7 6.71 -10.12 26.04
N ALA A 8 5.72 -10.57 25.25
CA ALA A 8 4.35 -10.07 25.31
C ALA A 8 3.76 -10.24 26.72
N LYS A 9 3.89 -11.41 27.34
CA LYS A 9 3.43 -11.64 28.72
C LYS A 9 4.16 -10.79 29.74
N ALA A 10 5.48 -10.64 29.61
CA ALA A 10 6.26 -9.76 30.49
C ALA A 10 5.79 -8.30 30.36
N LEU A 11 5.51 -7.83 29.15
CA LEU A 11 4.98 -6.50 28.87
C LEU A 11 3.58 -6.33 29.48
N LEU A 12 2.63 -7.21 29.15
CA LEU A 12 1.25 -7.15 29.65
C LEU A 12 1.18 -7.23 31.19
N LYS A 13 2.09 -8.00 31.81
CA LYS A 13 2.21 -8.06 33.28
C LYS A 13 2.53 -6.71 33.91
N LYS A 14 3.35 -5.86 33.26
CA LYS A 14 3.64 -4.48 33.73
C LYS A 14 2.39 -3.61 33.76
N TYR A 15 1.42 -3.88 32.88
CA TYR A 15 0.11 -3.21 32.83
C TYR A 15 -0.94 -3.84 33.77
N GLY A 16 -0.58 -4.91 34.49
CA GLY A 16 -1.46 -5.58 35.44
C GLY A 16 -2.30 -6.72 34.86
N ALA A 17 -1.99 -7.19 33.64
CA ALA A 17 -2.66 -8.37 33.09
C ALA A 17 -2.29 -9.64 33.89
N PRO A 18 -3.25 -10.53 34.17
CA PRO A 18 -3.02 -11.77 34.91
C PRO A 18 -2.39 -12.82 33.98
N VAL A 19 -1.06 -12.92 34.00
CA VAL A 19 -0.30 -13.95 33.26
C VAL A 19 0.26 -15.00 34.22
N SER A 20 0.41 -16.23 33.75
CA SER A 20 1.09 -17.30 34.51
C SER A 20 2.58 -17.00 34.68
N ARG A 21 3.21 -17.59 35.71
CA ARG A 21 4.67 -17.52 35.85
C ARG A 21 5.31 -18.37 34.78
N GLY A 22 6.34 -17.82 34.14
CA GLY A 22 7.19 -18.57 33.23
C GLY A 22 8.54 -17.91 33.05
N ILE A 23 9.46 -18.68 32.48
CA ILE A 23 10.86 -18.33 32.30
C ILE A 23 11.25 -18.69 30.87
N ALA A 24 11.83 -17.73 30.15
CA ALA A 24 12.42 -17.96 28.83
C ALA A 24 13.79 -18.61 28.98
N VAL A 25 14.08 -19.59 28.13
CA VAL A 25 15.32 -20.38 28.16
C VAL A 25 15.89 -20.53 26.75
N PHE A 26 17.22 -20.52 26.65
CA PHE A 26 17.97 -20.51 25.38
C PHE A 26 18.82 -21.76 25.20
N ASN A 27 18.91 -22.60 26.22
CA ASN A 27 19.55 -23.91 26.15
C ASN A 27 18.83 -24.92 27.08
N PRO A 28 19.03 -26.24 26.87
CA PRO A 28 18.36 -27.25 27.69
C PRO A 28 18.70 -27.22 29.19
N ALA A 29 19.91 -26.78 29.57
CA ALA A 29 20.32 -26.71 30.98
C ALA A 29 19.54 -25.61 31.74
N GLU A 30 19.23 -24.50 31.08
CA GLU A 30 18.35 -23.46 31.61
C GLU A 30 16.91 -23.96 31.80
N ALA A 31 16.41 -24.84 30.93
CA ALA A 31 15.07 -25.41 31.05
C ALA A 31 14.89 -26.24 32.33
N GLU A 32 15.90 -27.05 32.68
CA GLU A 32 15.92 -27.82 33.92
C GLU A 32 15.87 -26.90 35.16
N LYS A 33 16.72 -25.86 35.17
CA LYS A 33 16.76 -24.85 36.24
C LYS A 33 15.43 -24.09 36.35
N ALA A 34 14.87 -23.67 35.22
CA ALA A 34 13.59 -22.96 35.15
C ALA A 34 12.44 -23.80 35.72
N ALA A 35 12.37 -25.08 35.37
CA ALA A 35 11.36 -25.98 35.92
C ALA A 35 11.49 -26.13 37.45
N GLY A 36 12.72 -26.25 37.95
CA GLY A 36 13.00 -26.29 39.38
C GLY A 36 12.58 -25.02 40.14
N GLU A 37 12.78 -23.84 39.53
CA GLU A 37 12.39 -22.54 40.12
C GLU A 37 10.87 -22.29 40.10
N LEU A 38 10.20 -22.67 39.01
CA LEU A 38 8.75 -22.56 38.91
C LEU A 38 8.08 -23.48 39.92
N GLY A 39 8.60 -24.71 40.04
CA GLY A 39 8.02 -25.75 40.88
C GLY A 39 6.63 -26.20 40.39
N GLY A 40 6.02 -27.11 41.14
CA GLY A 40 4.67 -27.62 40.85
C GLY A 40 4.67 -28.99 40.14
N PRO A 41 3.48 -29.55 39.87
CA PRO A 41 3.34 -30.89 39.31
C PRO A 41 3.27 -30.93 37.78
N LEU A 42 3.20 -29.77 37.11
CA LEU A 42 2.97 -29.65 35.67
C LEU A 42 3.61 -28.38 35.11
N TRP A 43 4.34 -28.53 34.01
CA TRP A 43 4.93 -27.44 33.23
C TRP A 43 4.45 -27.52 31.78
N VAL A 44 4.46 -26.37 31.11
CA VAL A 44 4.24 -26.25 29.67
C VAL A 44 5.53 -25.77 29.02
N VAL A 45 6.08 -26.55 28.09
CA VAL A 45 7.26 -26.21 27.29
C VAL A 45 6.78 -25.70 25.93
N LYS A 46 7.00 -24.41 25.65
CA LYS A 46 6.48 -23.73 24.46
C LYS A 46 7.62 -23.22 23.56
N SER A 47 7.62 -23.63 22.29
CA SER A 47 8.43 -23.01 21.25
C SER A 47 8.13 -21.52 21.14
N GLN A 48 9.16 -20.69 21.04
CA GLN A 48 9.02 -19.26 20.83
C GLN A 48 9.46 -18.94 19.40
N ILE A 49 8.45 -18.80 18.54
CA ILE A 49 8.52 -18.31 17.17
C ILE A 49 7.36 -17.31 17.00
N HIS A 50 7.47 -16.33 16.11
CA HIS A 50 6.41 -15.32 15.91
C HIS A 50 5.15 -15.90 15.26
N ALA A 51 5.29 -17.01 14.52
CA ALA A 51 4.18 -17.70 13.89
C ALA A 51 3.29 -18.44 14.90
N GLY A 52 1.97 -18.34 14.71
CA GLY A 52 0.95 -19.06 15.48
C GLY A 52 0.84 -20.54 15.11
N GLY A 53 -0.09 -21.25 15.75
CA GLY A 53 -0.38 -22.66 15.45
C GLY A 53 0.65 -23.66 16.01
N ARG A 54 1.50 -23.23 16.94
CA ARG A 54 2.63 -24.00 17.50
C ARG A 54 2.22 -25.35 18.08
N GLY A 55 1.07 -25.41 18.76
CA GLY A 55 0.58 -26.66 19.37
C GLY A 55 0.25 -27.77 18.37
N LYS A 56 -0.28 -27.40 17.19
CA LYS A 56 -0.58 -28.33 16.08
C LYS A 56 0.59 -28.50 15.10
N GLY A 57 1.66 -27.72 15.27
CA GLY A 57 2.84 -27.77 14.41
C GLY A 57 3.59 -29.08 14.50
N LYS A 58 4.49 -29.32 13.54
CA LYS A 58 5.36 -30.51 13.50
C LYS A 58 6.80 -30.09 13.27
N PHE A 59 7.71 -30.72 13.99
CA PHE A 59 9.14 -30.53 13.74
C PHE A 59 9.57 -31.30 12.48
N LYS A 60 10.50 -30.74 11.70
CA LYS A 60 11.06 -31.41 10.52
C LYS A 60 11.99 -32.56 10.92
N GLU A 61 12.75 -32.35 11.96
CA GLU A 61 13.81 -33.25 12.41
C GLU A 61 13.19 -34.39 13.21
N ALA A 62 13.42 -35.63 12.78
CA ALA A 62 12.87 -36.83 13.44
C ALA A 62 13.27 -36.94 14.92
N ALA A 63 14.43 -36.39 15.30
CA ALA A 63 14.92 -36.36 16.67
C ALA A 63 14.01 -35.56 17.62
N ALA A 64 13.20 -34.64 17.10
CA ALA A 64 12.25 -33.86 17.89
C ALA A 64 11.00 -34.66 18.30
N GLY A 65 10.77 -35.83 17.70
CA GLY A 65 9.60 -36.67 17.92
C GLY A 65 8.32 -36.15 17.27
N GLU A 66 7.18 -36.78 17.59
CA GLU A 66 5.88 -36.49 16.94
C GLU A 66 5.08 -35.34 17.59
N LYS A 67 5.50 -34.89 18.78
CA LYS A 67 4.79 -33.85 19.54
C LYS A 67 5.05 -32.47 18.91
N GLY A 68 4.03 -31.61 18.94
CA GLY A 68 4.14 -30.23 18.44
C GLY A 68 4.98 -29.30 19.30
N GLY A 69 4.93 -28.01 18.98
CA GLY A 69 5.71 -26.94 19.63
C GLY A 69 5.21 -26.51 21.00
N VAL A 70 4.12 -27.11 21.51
CA VAL A 70 3.60 -26.86 22.87
C VAL A 70 3.42 -28.22 23.55
N ARG A 71 4.15 -28.47 24.64
CA ARG A 71 4.21 -29.79 25.29
C ARG A 71 3.99 -29.68 26.79
N LEU A 72 3.13 -30.54 27.33
CA LEU A 72 2.91 -30.69 28.76
C LEU A 72 3.94 -31.66 29.35
N ALA A 73 4.66 -31.23 30.38
CA ALA A 73 5.65 -32.01 31.12
C ALA A 73 5.23 -32.18 32.58
N LYS A 74 5.32 -33.40 33.11
CA LYS A 74 4.94 -33.77 34.48
C LYS A 74 6.12 -33.98 35.42
N SER A 75 7.34 -33.81 34.90
CA SER A 75 8.59 -33.84 35.68
C SER A 75 9.61 -32.89 35.08
N VAL A 76 10.60 -32.51 35.89
CA VAL A 76 11.75 -31.71 35.46
C VAL A 76 12.54 -32.43 34.34
N ASP A 77 12.66 -33.76 34.44
CA ASP A 77 13.31 -34.58 33.40
C ASP A 77 12.58 -34.52 32.06
N GLU A 78 11.23 -34.50 32.07
CA GLU A 78 10.43 -34.33 30.86
C GLU A 78 10.63 -32.92 30.26
N VAL A 79 10.72 -31.87 31.10
CA VAL A 79 11.01 -30.51 30.62
C VAL A 79 12.35 -30.47 29.90
N LYS A 80 13.40 -31.04 30.50
CA LYS A 80 14.73 -31.12 29.89
C LYS A 80 14.70 -31.88 28.56
N THR A 81 14.06 -33.05 28.54
CA THR A 81 13.92 -33.87 27.33
C THR A 81 13.21 -33.11 26.22
N PHE A 82 12.11 -32.41 26.51
CA PHE A 82 11.43 -31.60 25.51
C PHE A 82 12.28 -30.42 25.05
N ALA A 83 13.06 -29.80 25.94
CA ALA A 83 13.95 -28.72 25.56
C ALA A 83 15.04 -29.18 24.58
N GLU A 84 15.66 -30.33 24.83
CA GLU A 84 16.64 -30.95 23.92
C GLU A 84 16.03 -31.32 22.56
N GLN A 85 14.77 -31.75 22.56
CA GLN A 85 14.05 -32.12 21.33
C GLN A 85 13.59 -30.91 20.52
N MET A 86 13.40 -29.74 21.13
CA MET A 86 12.78 -28.58 20.47
C MET A 86 13.82 -27.53 20.07
N LEU A 87 14.80 -27.22 20.93
CA LEU A 87 15.80 -26.18 20.65
C LEU A 87 16.70 -26.57 19.47
N GLY A 88 16.91 -25.62 18.55
CA GLY A 88 17.72 -25.79 17.34
C GLY A 88 17.01 -26.54 16.20
N ASN A 89 15.83 -27.12 16.44
CA ASN A 89 15.04 -27.81 15.43
C ASN A 89 14.01 -26.87 14.78
N THR A 90 13.52 -27.26 13.60
CA THR A 90 12.63 -26.46 12.76
C THR A 90 11.17 -26.84 12.97
N LEU A 91 10.38 -25.93 13.53
CA LEU A 91 8.94 -26.10 13.72
C LEU A 91 8.17 -25.59 12.50
N VAL A 92 7.40 -26.47 11.88
CA VAL A 92 6.46 -26.15 10.79
C VAL A 92 5.07 -25.95 11.38
N THR A 93 4.48 -24.79 11.14
CA THR A 93 3.08 -24.48 11.44
C THR A 93 2.34 -24.12 10.16
N ILE A 94 1.02 -23.95 10.25
CA ILE A 94 0.21 -23.46 9.13
C ILE A 94 0.64 -22.06 8.67
N GLN A 95 1.16 -21.23 9.58
CA GLN A 95 1.57 -19.84 9.31
C GLN A 95 3.01 -19.73 8.80
N THR A 96 3.88 -20.70 9.06
CA THR A 96 5.27 -20.69 8.53
C THR A 96 5.39 -21.29 7.14
N GLY A 97 4.35 -21.96 6.65
CA GLY A 97 4.42 -22.81 5.46
C GLY A 97 5.46 -23.95 5.60
N PRO A 98 5.79 -24.63 4.48
CA PRO A 98 6.69 -25.79 4.49
C PRO A 98 8.13 -25.49 4.93
N VAL A 99 8.55 -24.22 4.87
CA VAL A 99 9.91 -23.81 5.29
C VAL A 99 10.07 -23.94 6.80
N GLY A 100 9.02 -23.67 7.57
CA GLY A 100 9.08 -23.73 9.03
C GLY A 100 9.95 -22.62 9.63
N LYS A 101 10.11 -22.66 10.95
CA LYS A 101 10.97 -21.73 11.68
C LYS A 101 11.81 -22.44 12.72
N GLN A 102 13.10 -22.13 12.78
CA GLN A 102 14.01 -22.70 13.76
C GLN A 102 13.68 -22.17 15.15
N VAL A 103 13.55 -23.08 16.11
CA VAL A 103 13.22 -22.74 17.49
C VAL A 103 14.52 -22.44 18.24
N ASN A 104 14.83 -21.15 18.42
CA ASN A 104 16.06 -20.71 19.09
C ASN A 104 15.89 -20.46 20.60
N ARG A 105 14.65 -20.40 21.07
CA ARG A 105 14.32 -20.16 22.48
C ARG A 105 13.01 -20.85 22.85
N LEU A 106 12.85 -21.18 24.12
CA LEU A 106 11.64 -21.79 24.69
C LEU A 106 11.11 -20.96 25.84
N TYR A 107 9.83 -21.12 26.13
CA TYR A 107 9.19 -20.56 27.31
C TYR A 107 8.65 -21.71 28.17
N ILE A 108 9.17 -21.81 29.39
CA ILE A 108 8.73 -22.79 30.39
C ILE A 108 7.74 -22.09 31.30
N GLU A 109 6.51 -22.57 31.36
CA GLU A 109 5.41 -21.94 32.09
C GLU A 109 4.73 -22.93 33.03
N GLU A 110 4.20 -22.43 34.15
CA GLU A 110 3.36 -23.22 35.06
C GLU A 110 2.10 -23.76 34.36
N GLY A 111 1.78 -25.03 34.59
CA GLY A 111 0.53 -25.62 34.13
C GLY A 111 -0.70 -24.92 34.73
N SER A 112 -1.72 -24.68 33.92
CA SER A 112 -2.98 -24.07 34.37
C SER A 112 -4.13 -25.08 34.35
N ASP A 113 -4.92 -25.11 35.42
CA ASP A 113 -6.14 -25.93 35.50
C ASP A 113 -7.28 -25.23 34.76
N ILE A 114 -7.38 -25.46 33.45
CA ILE A 114 -8.33 -24.78 32.56
C ILE A 114 -9.75 -25.31 32.77
N ALA A 115 -10.69 -24.41 33.00
CA ALA A 115 -12.14 -24.69 33.04
C ALA A 115 -12.84 -24.23 31.76
N LYS A 116 -12.45 -23.08 31.20
CA LYS A 116 -12.95 -22.55 29.92
C LYS A 116 -11.85 -21.79 29.19
N GLU A 117 -11.94 -21.77 27.86
CA GLU A 117 -11.04 -21.02 26.97
C GLU A 117 -11.86 -20.02 26.15
N PHE A 118 -11.32 -18.82 25.99
CA PHE A 118 -11.93 -17.72 25.24
C PHE A 118 -10.92 -17.08 24.29
N TYR A 119 -11.43 -16.31 23.34
CA TYR A 119 -10.63 -15.47 22.46
C TYR A 119 -10.88 -13.99 22.79
N LEU A 120 -9.81 -13.20 22.83
CA LEU A 120 -9.89 -11.74 22.95
C LEU A 120 -8.74 -11.10 22.17
N SER A 121 -9.04 -10.16 21.28
CA SER A 121 -8.02 -9.36 20.61
C SER A 121 -8.37 -7.88 20.54
N LEU A 122 -7.34 -7.05 20.36
CA LEU A 122 -7.43 -5.63 20.06
C LEU A 122 -6.67 -5.36 18.75
N LEU A 123 -7.24 -4.53 17.89
CA LEU A 123 -6.60 -4.03 16.68
C LEU A 123 -7.18 -2.66 16.29
N VAL A 124 -6.48 -1.95 15.41
CA VAL A 124 -7.02 -0.71 14.81
C VAL A 124 -7.97 -1.11 13.68
N ASP A 125 -9.27 -0.89 13.89
CA ASP A 125 -10.28 -1.06 12.86
C ASP A 125 -10.15 0.08 11.85
N ARG A 126 -9.84 -0.27 10.60
CA ARG A 126 -9.61 0.69 9.52
C ARG A 126 -10.89 1.38 9.05
N GLU A 127 -12.05 0.76 9.23
CA GLU A 127 -13.33 1.36 8.84
C GLU A 127 -13.72 2.47 9.81
N THR A 128 -13.65 2.18 11.11
CA THR A 128 -13.99 3.16 12.13
C THR A 128 -12.82 4.08 12.50
N SER A 129 -11.58 3.70 12.20
CA SER A 129 -10.35 4.36 12.70
C SER A 129 -10.25 4.36 14.23
N HIS A 130 -10.81 3.35 14.88
CA HIS A 130 -10.80 3.19 16.33
C HIS A 130 -10.10 1.88 16.74
N VAL A 131 -9.65 1.79 17.99
CA VAL A 131 -9.23 0.52 18.57
C VAL A 131 -10.49 -0.32 18.83
N ALA A 132 -10.56 -1.49 18.19
CA ALA A 132 -11.66 -2.43 18.30
C ALA A 132 -11.24 -3.65 19.13
N PHE A 133 -12.12 -4.05 20.05
CA PHE A 133 -12.07 -5.35 20.69
C PHE A 133 -12.82 -6.37 19.86
N VAL A 134 -12.23 -7.54 19.64
CA VAL A 134 -12.86 -8.72 19.04
C VAL A 134 -12.85 -9.83 20.07
N VAL A 135 -14.02 -10.28 20.50
CA VAL A 135 -14.19 -11.18 21.64
C VAL A 135 -15.05 -12.38 21.24
N SER A 136 -14.64 -13.60 21.61
CA SER A 136 -15.41 -14.81 21.31
C SER A 136 -15.35 -15.86 22.41
N THR A 137 -16.41 -16.65 22.52
CA THR A 137 -16.44 -17.83 23.38
C THR A 137 -15.64 -19.01 22.84
N GLU A 138 -15.23 -18.96 21.57
CA GLU A 138 -14.49 -20.03 20.90
C GLU A 138 -12.96 -19.82 21.03
N GLY A 139 -12.44 -19.94 22.25
CA GLY A 139 -10.99 -19.88 22.49
C GLY A 139 -10.26 -21.14 22.03
N GLY A 140 -8.96 -21.02 21.74
CA GLY A 140 -8.11 -22.15 21.32
C GLY A 140 -8.32 -22.59 19.87
N MET A 141 -9.15 -21.86 19.11
CA MET A 141 -9.44 -22.06 17.70
C MET A 141 -8.89 -20.91 16.85
N ASP A 142 -8.86 -21.12 15.53
CA ASP A 142 -8.48 -20.10 14.56
C ASP A 142 -9.62 -19.08 14.40
N ILE A 143 -9.39 -17.81 14.69
CA ILE A 143 -10.48 -16.83 14.77
C ILE A 143 -11.08 -16.55 13.39
N GLU A 144 -10.27 -16.65 12.33
CA GLU A 144 -10.69 -16.53 10.93
C GLU A 144 -11.68 -17.63 10.54
N GLU A 145 -11.48 -18.86 11.03
CA GLU A 145 -12.41 -19.97 10.82
C GLU A 145 -13.75 -19.72 11.53
N VAL A 146 -13.70 -19.18 12.76
CA VAL A 146 -14.89 -18.79 13.53
C VAL A 146 -15.62 -17.64 12.84
N ALA A 147 -14.90 -16.64 12.33
CA ALA A 147 -15.46 -15.51 11.60
C ALA A 147 -16.18 -15.94 10.31
N HIS A 148 -15.66 -16.97 9.64
CA HIS A 148 -16.31 -17.52 8.45
C HIS A 148 -17.49 -18.43 8.78
N SER A 149 -17.35 -19.32 9.77
CA SER A 149 -18.29 -20.43 10.00
C SER A 149 -19.38 -20.14 11.02
N THR A 150 -19.05 -19.37 12.07
CA THR A 150 -19.97 -18.97 13.16
C THR A 150 -19.73 -17.50 13.55
N PRO A 151 -19.93 -16.54 12.63
CA PRO A 151 -19.66 -15.12 12.86
C PRO A 151 -20.44 -14.53 14.05
N GLU A 152 -21.61 -15.08 14.36
CA GLU A 152 -22.45 -14.66 15.48
C GLU A 152 -21.80 -14.88 16.86
N LYS A 153 -20.77 -15.72 16.94
CA LYS A 153 -19.99 -15.95 18.16
C LYS A 153 -18.87 -14.93 18.36
N ILE A 154 -18.69 -14.00 17.42
CA ILE A 154 -17.73 -12.91 17.51
C ILE A 154 -18.46 -11.62 17.85
N ILE A 155 -18.10 -11.04 18.98
CA ILE A 155 -18.61 -9.75 19.43
C ILE A 155 -17.51 -8.72 19.26
N THR A 156 -17.77 -7.72 18.42
CA THR A 156 -16.85 -6.62 18.16
C THR A 156 -17.42 -5.31 18.72
N PHE A 157 -16.57 -4.51 19.37
CA PHE A 157 -16.91 -3.13 19.75
C PHE A 157 -15.67 -2.23 19.77
N SER A 158 -15.86 -0.96 19.44
CA SER A 158 -14.77 0.03 19.42
C SER A 158 -14.75 0.89 20.68
N VAL A 159 -13.57 1.47 20.97
CA VAL A 159 -13.36 2.44 22.05
C VAL A 159 -13.08 3.81 21.44
N ASP A 160 -13.93 4.79 21.75
CA ASP A 160 -13.76 6.19 21.35
C ASP A 160 -12.44 6.76 21.92
N PRO A 161 -11.51 7.27 21.10
CA PRO A 161 -10.23 7.78 21.57
C PRO A 161 -10.38 9.01 22.48
N ALA A 162 -11.46 9.78 22.36
CA ALA A 162 -11.67 10.96 23.20
C ALA A 162 -12.07 10.58 24.63
N SER A 163 -12.94 9.57 24.79
CA SER A 163 -13.36 9.09 26.11
C SER A 163 -12.45 8.00 26.69
N GLY A 164 -11.70 7.30 25.85
CA GLY A 164 -10.83 6.18 26.24
C GLY A 164 -11.59 4.97 26.77
N ILE A 165 -10.86 4.00 27.31
CA ILE A 165 -11.48 2.82 27.95
C ILE A 165 -12.27 3.25 29.20
N GLN A 166 -13.41 2.60 29.40
CA GLN A 166 -14.39 2.93 30.43
C GLN A 166 -14.95 1.62 30.98
N GLY A 167 -15.39 1.60 32.24
CA GLY A 167 -15.83 0.37 32.90
C GLY A 167 -17.00 -0.36 32.22
N PHE A 168 -17.77 0.30 31.35
CA PHE A 168 -18.79 -0.38 30.56
C PHE A 168 -18.22 -1.27 29.45
N HIS A 169 -17.03 -0.96 28.91
CA HIS A 169 -16.35 -1.80 27.93
C HIS A 169 -15.95 -3.14 28.57
N GLY A 170 -15.40 -3.12 29.78
CA GLY A 170 -15.16 -4.33 30.57
C GLY A 170 -16.41 -5.17 30.83
N ARG A 171 -17.57 -4.52 31.06
CA ARG A 171 -18.86 -5.21 31.16
C ARG A 171 -19.32 -5.82 29.83
N LYS A 172 -19.01 -5.19 28.69
CA LYS A 172 -19.28 -5.78 27.36
C LYS A 172 -18.45 -7.05 27.15
N VAL A 173 -17.15 -7.03 27.48
CA VAL A 173 -16.30 -8.23 27.42
C VAL A 173 -16.87 -9.33 28.32
N ALA A 174 -17.20 -9.01 29.57
CA ALA A 174 -17.78 -9.99 30.50
C ALA A 174 -19.08 -10.60 29.95
N ALA A 175 -19.98 -9.77 29.41
CA ALA A 175 -21.24 -10.23 28.82
C ALA A 175 -21.02 -11.12 27.59
N ALA A 176 -20.10 -10.73 26.69
CA ALA A 176 -19.76 -11.50 25.50
C ALA A 176 -19.21 -12.90 25.84
N LEU A 177 -18.43 -13.00 26.93
CA LEU A 177 -17.85 -14.26 27.40
C LEU A 177 -18.75 -15.04 28.37
N GLY A 178 -19.96 -14.54 28.68
CA GLY A 178 -20.86 -15.16 29.64
C GLY A 178 -20.32 -15.20 31.08
N LEU A 179 -19.47 -14.23 31.44
CA LEU A 179 -18.85 -14.12 32.76
C LEU A 179 -19.73 -13.33 33.73
N THR A 180 -19.88 -13.83 34.95
CA THR A 180 -20.72 -13.22 36.00
C THR A 180 -19.96 -13.09 37.32
N GLY A 181 -20.51 -12.33 38.26
CA GLY A 181 -19.97 -12.19 39.60
C GLY A 181 -18.53 -11.67 39.61
N ASP A 182 -17.62 -12.41 40.25
CA ASP A 182 -16.22 -12.03 40.36
C ASP A 182 -15.47 -12.08 39.02
N LEU A 183 -15.78 -13.06 38.16
CA LEU A 183 -15.17 -13.16 36.83
C LEU A 183 -15.50 -11.94 35.96
N ALA A 184 -16.70 -11.36 36.09
CA ALA A 184 -17.06 -10.12 35.40
C ALA A 184 -16.21 -8.92 35.86
N LYS A 185 -15.86 -8.86 37.15
CA LYS A 185 -14.96 -7.82 37.68
C LYS A 185 -13.53 -8.04 37.18
N GLN A 186 -13.06 -9.29 37.13
CA GLN A 186 -11.75 -9.63 36.60
C GLN A 186 -11.67 -9.30 35.10
N ALA A 187 -12.70 -9.61 34.31
CA ALA A 187 -12.79 -9.24 32.90
C ALA A 187 -12.67 -7.73 32.70
N GLY A 188 -13.28 -6.92 33.56
CA GLY A 188 -13.10 -5.46 33.55
C GLY A 188 -11.64 -5.04 33.71
N LYS A 189 -10.96 -5.56 34.74
CA LYS A 189 -9.54 -5.26 34.99
C LYS A 189 -8.63 -5.71 33.84
N VAL A 190 -8.88 -6.89 33.27
CA VAL A 190 -8.13 -7.38 32.10
C VAL A 190 -8.35 -6.46 30.91
N THR A 191 -9.60 -6.10 30.62
CA THR A 191 -9.94 -5.19 29.52
C THR A 191 -9.19 -3.85 29.63
N ASP A 192 -9.19 -3.25 30.83
CA ASP A 192 -8.50 -1.99 31.09
C ASP A 192 -6.98 -2.12 30.92
N ALA A 193 -6.38 -3.20 31.45
CA ALA A 193 -4.95 -3.46 31.35
C ALA A 193 -4.50 -3.67 29.90
N LEU A 194 -5.25 -4.47 29.13
CA LEU A 194 -4.93 -4.76 27.72
C LEU A 194 -5.08 -3.53 26.84
N TYR A 195 -6.15 -2.73 27.03
CA TYR A 195 -6.32 -1.48 26.28
C TYR A 195 -5.21 -0.48 26.58
N LYS A 196 -4.87 -0.30 27.86
CA LYS A 196 -3.79 0.60 28.26
C LYS A 196 -2.45 0.16 27.67
N ALA A 197 -2.14 -1.14 27.71
CA ALA A 197 -0.94 -1.67 27.06
C ALA A 197 -0.94 -1.38 25.56
N PHE A 198 -2.07 -1.63 24.89
CA PHE A 198 -2.22 -1.43 23.45
C PHE A 198 -1.92 0.01 23.03
N VAL A 199 -2.51 0.98 23.72
CA VAL A 199 -2.34 2.41 23.40
C VAL A 199 -0.98 2.94 23.83
N ASP A 200 -0.53 2.65 25.06
CA ASP A 200 0.71 3.22 25.59
C ASP A 200 1.97 2.72 24.84
N THR A 201 1.88 1.57 24.15
CA THR A 201 3.01 0.95 23.42
C THR A 201 2.83 0.94 21.90
N ASP A 202 1.82 1.65 21.38
CA ASP A 202 1.50 1.69 19.94
C ASP A 202 1.42 0.30 19.28
N MET A 203 0.68 -0.60 19.93
CA MET A 203 0.40 -1.91 19.33
C MET A 203 -0.41 -1.74 18.05
N ALA A 204 -0.04 -2.46 17.01
CA ALA A 204 -0.88 -2.63 15.81
C ALA A 204 -1.91 -3.75 16.04
N MET A 205 -1.52 -4.79 16.79
CA MET A 205 -2.37 -5.93 17.13
C MET A 205 -1.96 -6.53 18.48
N LEU A 206 -2.96 -6.92 19.27
CA LEU A 206 -2.82 -7.72 20.47
C LEU A 206 -3.85 -8.83 20.42
N GLU A 207 -3.41 -10.09 20.42
CA GLU A 207 -4.27 -11.27 20.39
C GLU A 207 -3.99 -12.13 21.63
N ILE A 208 -5.03 -12.43 22.39
CA ILE A 208 -5.01 -13.36 23.53
C ILE A 208 -5.81 -14.60 23.15
N ASN A 209 -5.09 -15.68 22.85
CA ASN A 209 -5.70 -16.93 22.40
C ASN A 209 -4.97 -18.19 22.94
N PRO A 210 -5.39 -18.76 24.10
CA PRO A 210 -6.63 -18.45 24.80
C PRO A 210 -6.48 -17.48 25.99
N LEU A 211 -7.56 -16.75 26.27
CA LEU A 211 -7.88 -16.18 27.57
C LEU A 211 -8.65 -17.25 28.36
N ILE A 212 -8.14 -17.71 29.49
CA ILE A 212 -8.74 -18.84 30.21
C ILE A 212 -9.45 -18.43 31.49
N VAL A 213 -10.44 -19.21 31.87
CA VAL A 213 -10.92 -19.30 33.26
C VAL A 213 -10.36 -20.57 33.86
N THR A 214 -9.70 -20.44 35.00
CA THR A 214 -9.18 -21.58 35.76
C THR A 214 -10.25 -22.22 36.64
N LYS A 215 -10.04 -23.45 37.11
CA LYS A 215 -10.96 -24.14 38.03
C LYS A 215 -11.13 -23.43 39.38
N ASP A 216 -10.15 -22.63 39.79
CA ASP A 216 -10.22 -21.75 40.96
C ASP A 216 -10.79 -20.35 40.64
N ASN A 217 -11.50 -20.23 39.52
CA ASN A 217 -12.30 -19.05 39.14
C ASN A 217 -11.46 -17.78 38.95
N ARG A 218 -10.29 -17.90 38.31
CA ARG A 218 -9.44 -16.78 37.89
C ARG A 218 -9.38 -16.67 36.38
N LEU A 219 -9.38 -15.44 35.89
CA LEU A 219 -9.17 -15.11 34.48
C LEU A 219 -7.67 -14.93 34.23
N VAL A 220 -7.10 -15.64 33.26
CA VAL A 220 -5.65 -15.65 33.00
C VAL A 220 -5.38 -15.56 31.50
N VAL A 221 -4.44 -14.71 31.12
CA VAL A 221 -3.87 -14.61 29.77
C VAL A 221 -2.89 -15.78 29.58
N LEU A 222 -3.35 -16.85 28.93
CA LEU A 222 -2.56 -18.08 28.77
C LEU A 222 -1.65 -18.04 27.54
N ASP A 223 -1.97 -17.24 26.54
CA ASP A 223 -1.13 -16.98 25.37
C ASP A 223 -1.36 -15.55 24.91
N ALA A 224 -0.34 -14.92 24.32
CA ALA A 224 -0.40 -13.56 23.81
C ALA A 224 0.49 -13.41 22.57
N LYS A 225 -0.08 -12.88 21.50
CA LYS A 225 0.63 -12.45 20.29
C LYS A 225 0.51 -10.93 20.15
N VAL A 226 1.64 -10.27 19.98
CA VAL A 226 1.71 -8.80 19.93
C VAL A 226 2.49 -8.36 18.70
N SER A 227 1.95 -7.37 18.00
CA SER A 227 2.66 -6.61 16.99
C SER A 227 2.53 -5.11 17.26
N PHE A 228 3.57 -4.36 16.93
CA PHE A 228 3.66 -2.91 17.09
C PHE A 228 3.64 -2.22 15.73
N ASP A 229 3.09 -1.01 15.70
CA ASP A 229 3.21 -0.11 14.55
C ASP A 229 4.69 0.29 14.36
N SER A 230 5.26 -0.09 13.21
CA SER A 230 6.65 0.24 12.89
C SER A 230 6.88 1.75 12.82
N ASN A 231 5.86 2.54 12.47
CA ASN A 231 5.97 4.00 12.39
C ASN A 231 6.14 4.67 13.77
N ALA A 232 5.83 3.96 14.86
CA ALA A 232 5.96 4.47 16.22
C ALA A 232 7.26 4.05 16.92
N LEU A 233 8.09 3.20 16.31
CA LEU A 233 9.27 2.62 16.99
C LEU A 233 10.32 3.68 17.39
N PHE A 234 10.39 4.81 16.68
CA PHE A 234 11.33 5.90 17.00
C PHE A 234 11.14 6.47 18.41
N ARG A 235 9.96 6.31 19.02
CA ARG A 235 9.64 6.77 20.39
C ARG A 235 9.57 5.63 21.42
N HIS A 236 9.88 4.40 21.03
CA HIS A 236 9.85 3.20 21.87
C HIS A 236 11.17 2.41 21.81
N PRO A 237 12.30 2.99 22.25
CA PRO A 237 13.59 2.31 22.21
C PRO A 237 13.60 1.01 23.03
N ASP A 238 12.82 0.95 24.11
CA ASP A 238 12.66 -0.23 24.96
C ASP A 238 11.93 -1.38 24.26
N LEU A 239 11.06 -1.09 23.29
CA LEU A 239 10.40 -2.11 22.48
C LEU A 239 11.32 -2.59 21.35
N VAL A 240 12.13 -1.70 20.77
CA VAL A 240 13.09 -2.06 19.72
C VAL A 240 14.10 -3.09 20.23
N GLU A 241 14.51 -2.99 21.50
CA GLU A 241 15.38 -3.99 22.16
C GLU A 241 14.76 -5.41 22.22
N LEU A 242 13.44 -5.54 22.04
CA LEU A 242 12.76 -6.82 22.03
C LEU A 242 12.78 -7.51 20.66
N ARG A 243 13.18 -6.81 19.59
CA ARG A 243 13.19 -7.34 18.22
C ARG A 243 14.07 -8.60 18.13
N ASP A 244 13.54 -9.63 17.50
CA ASP A 244 14.29 -10.84 17.17
C ASP A 244 14.47 -10.93 15.64
N GLU A 245 15.61 -10.47 15.15
CA GLU A 245 15.96 -10.54 13.73
C GLU A 245 16.03 -11.99 13.22
N THR A 246 16.25 -12.98 14.09
CA THR A 246 16.23 -14.39 13.66
C THR A 246 14.84 -14.82 13.20
N GLU A 247 13.80 -14.05 13.53
CA GLU A 247 12.42 -14.29 13.09
C GLU A 247 12.08 -13.71 11.71
N GLU A 248 12.89 -12.80 11.19
CA GLU A 248 12.64 -12.06 9.95
C GLU A 248 13.43 -12.65 8.77
N ASP A 249 13.09 -12.28 7.54
CA ASP A 249 13.86 -12.66 6.35
C ASP A 249 15.14 -11.80 6.27
N ALA A 250 16.29 -12.41 5.98
CA ALA A 250 17.56 -11.71 5.90
C ALA A 250 17.56 -10.57 4.87
N LYS A 251 16.81 -10.72 3.77
CA LYS A 251 16.67 -9.69 2.74
C LYS A 251 15.81 -8.52 3.21
N GLU A 252 14.77 -8.79 3.99
CA GLU A 252 13.93 -7.75 4.60
C GLU A 252 14.72 -6.95 5.64
N ILE A 253 15.53 -7.62 6.46
CA ILE A 253 16.43 -6.96 7.41
C ILE A 253 17.41 -6.04 6.67
N GLU A 254 18.07 -6.55 5.64
CA GLU A 254 19.04 -5.78 4.86
C GLU A 254 18.36 -4.56 4.20
N ALA A 255 17.21 -4.75 3.56
CA ALA A 255 16.43 -3.69 2.95
C ALA A 255 16.03 -2.59 3.97
N SER A 256 15.64 -3.00 5.19
CA SER A 256 15.22 -2.06 6.23
C SER A 256 16.34 -1.09 6.68
N LYS A 257 17.62 -1.46 6.52
CA LYS A 257 18.76 -0.58 6.82
C LYS A 257 18.84 0.62 5.88
N TYR A 258 18.21 0.52 4.72
CA TYR A 258 18.19 1.54 3.67
C TYR A 258 16.80 2.19 3.53
N ASP A 259 15.91 2.00 4.51
CA ASP A 259 14.52 2.48 4.48
C ASP A 259 13.72 1.96 3.28
N LEU A 260 14.02 0.73 2.84
CA LEU A 260 13.35 0.09 1.72
C LEU A 260 12.27 -0.88 2.19
N ALA A 261 11.08 -0.74 1.62
CA ALA A 261 10.00 -1.69 1.83
C ALA A 261 10.18 -2.88 0.88
N TYR A 262 10.85 -3.93 1.36
CA TYR A 262 11.05 -5.19 0.66
C TYR A 262 10.18 -6.28 1.27
N ILE A 263 9.61 -7.16 0.44
CA ILE A 263 8.95 -8.40 0.86
C ILE A 263 9.37 -9.51 -0.08
N ALA A 264 9.87 -10.62 0.46
CA ALA A 264 10.23 -11.79 -0.33
C ALA A 264 8.97 -12.52 -0.83
N LEU A 265 8.98 -12.96 -2.09
CA LEU A 265 7.93 -13.77 -2.71
C LEU A 265 8.55 -15.00 -3.40
N ASP A 266 7.72 -15.97 -3.78
CA ASP A 266 8.17 -17.26 -4.31
C ASP A 266 8.37 -17.31 -5.83
N GLY A 267 8.33 -16.15 -6.51
CA GLY A 267 8.46 -16.07 -7.96
C GLY A 267 9.91 -15.98 -8.46
N THR A 268 10.03 -15.71 -9.75
CA THR A 268 11.31 -15.69 -10.49
C THR A 268 11.67 -14.32 -11.07
N ILE A 269 10.70 -13.39 -11.15
CA ILE A 269 10.90 -12.06 -11.70
C ILE A 269 11.06 -11.04 -10.56
N GLY A 270 12.26 -10.50 -10.40
CA GLY A 270 12.52 -9.44 -9.44
C GLY A 270 11.91 -8.10 -9.87
N CYS A 271 11.32 -7.38 -8.93
CA CYS A 271 10.69 -6.08 -9.16
C CYS A 271 11.35 -5.02 -8.30
N MET A 272 11.60 -3.84 -8.86
CA MET A 272 12.04 -2.65 -8.14
C MET A 272 11.32 -1.46 -8.73
N VAL A 273 10.53 -0.76 -7.91
CA VAL A 273 9.60 0.25 -8.40
C VAL A 273 9.56 1.43 -7.45
N ASN A 274 9.44 2.65 -7.98
CA ASN A 274 9.28 3.87 -7.20
C ASN A 274 7.80 4.12 -6.88
N GLY A 275 7.39 3.78 -5.67
CA GLY A 275 6.04 3.99 -5.13
C GLY A 275 5.24 2.69 -5.03
N ALA A 276 4.76 2.40 -3.81
CA ALA A 276 4.04 1.17 -3.47
C ALA A 276 2.86 0.85 -4.41
N GLY A 277 2.12 1.86 -4.88
CA GLY A 277 1.00 1.66 -5.80
C GLY A 277 1.44 1.10 -7.16
N LEU A 278 2.49 1.68 -7.74
CA LEU A 278 3.07 1.20 -8.99
C LEU A 278 3.78 -0.14 -8.79
N ALA A 279 4.43 -0.34 -7.63
CA ALA A 279 5.05 -1.62 -7.27
C ALA A 279 4.00 -2.74 -7.29
N MET A 280 2.87 -2.57 -6.59
CA MET A 280 1.77 -3.54 -6.59
C MET A 280 1.19 -3.76 -8.00
N ALA A 281 0.94 -2.69 -8.77
CA ALA A 281 0.46 -2.82 -10.15
C ALA A 281 1.44 -3.58 -11.06
N THR A 282 2.75 -3.45 -10.79
CA THR A 282 3.80 -4.19 -11.50
C THR A 282 3.79 -5.68 -11.13
N LEU A 283 3.54 -6.02 -9.87
CA LEU A 283 3.32 -7.42 -9.47
C LEU A 283 2.08 -8.00 -10.15
N ASP A 284 0.99 -7.24 -10.18
CA ASP A 284 -0.27 -7.65 -10.79
C ASP A 284 -0.14 -7.88 -12.30
N ILE A 285 0.55 -7.00 -13.03
CA ILE A 285 0.75 -7.18 -14.48
C ILE A 285 1.63 -8.40 -14.77
N ILE A 286 2.69 -8.66 -13.98
CA ILE A 286 3.49 -9.88 -14.10
C ILE A 286 2.60 -11.11 -13.92
N LYS A 287 1.74 -11.09 -12.89
CA LYS A 287 0.82 -12.20 -12.61
C LYS A 287 -0.22 -12.38 -13.70
N LEU A 288 -0.74 -11.28 -14.26
CA LEU A 288 -1.71 -11.28 -15.36
C LEU A 288 -1.16 -11.96 -16.61
N TYR A 289 0.14 -11.81 -16.88
CA TYR A 289 0.83 -12.47 -18.01
C TYR A 289 1.35 -13.88 -17.69
N GLY A 290 0.94 -14.47 -16.56
CA GLY A 290 1.17 -15.87 -16.23
C GLY A 290 2.48 -16.16 -15.50
N GLU A 291 3.27 -15.13 -15.19
CA GLU A 291 4.52 -15.25 -14.45
C GLU A 291 4.31 -15.00 -12.94
N SER A 292 5.34 -15.17 -12.12
CA SER A 292 5.26 -14.89 -10.67
C SER A 292 6.40 -13.97 -10.22
N PRO A 293 6.10 -12.87 -9.51
CA PRO A 293 7.12 -11.97 -9.00
C PRO A 293 7.89 -12.60 -7.82
N ALA A 294 9.20 -12.37 -7.78
CA ALA A 294 10.13 -12.86 -6.75
C ALA A 294 10.18 -11.97 -5.50
N ASN A 295 9.73 -10.72 -5.61
CA ASN A 295 9.70 -9.79 -4.49
C ASN A 295 8.75 -8.61 -4.75
N PHE A 296 8.35 -7.96 -3.66
CA PHE A 296 7.94 -6.56 -3.66
C PHE A 296 9.14 -5.72 -3.23
N LEU A 297 9.39 -4.59 -3.91
CA LEU A 297 10.37 -3.59 -3.48
C LEU A 297 9.91 -2.21 -3.92
N ASP A 298 9.58 -1.37 -2.93
CA ASP A 298 9.33 0.06 -3.11
C ASP A 298 10.58 0.84 -2.70
N VAL A 299 11.15 1.58 -3.66
CA VAL A 299 12.34 2.44 -3.44
C VAL A 299 11.97 3.89 -3.07
N GLY A 300 10.68 4.19 -2.89
CA GLY A 300 10.19 5.53 -2.59
C GLY A 300 10.29 6.48 -3.79
N GLY A 301 9.48 7.54 -3.79
CA GLY A 301 9.35 8.45 -4.94
C GLY A 301 10.58 9.30 -5.27
N GLY A 302 11.64 9.30 -4.44
CA GLY A 302 12.77 10.22 -4.59
C GLY A 302 14.16 9.68 -4.24
N ALA A 303 14.30 8.40 -3.84
CA ALA A 303 15.57 7.88 -3.32
C ALA A 303 16.30 6.93 -4.29
N THR A 304 15.80 6.75 -5.52
CA THR A 304 16.33 5.74 -6.46
C THR A 304 17.83 5.89 -6.74
N GLU A 305 18.34 7.11 -6.94
CA GLU A 305 19.78 7.33 -7.19
C GLU A 305 20.66 7.04 -5.97
N GLU A 306 20.16 7.27 -4.75
CA GLU A 306 20.88 7.01 -3.50
C GLU A 306 20.90 5.51 -3.16
N VAL A 307 19.81 4.83 -3.49
CA VAL A 307 19.55 3.43 -3.15
C VAL A 307 20.20 2.45 -4.12
N LEU A 308 20.23 2.78 -5.43
CA LEU A 308 20.72 1.87 -6.48
C LEU A 308 22.15 1.37 -6.25
N PRO A 309 23.14 2.22 -5.89
CA PRO A 309 24.50 1.74 -5.62
C PRO A 309 24.56 0.77 -4.43
N LEU A 310 23.75 1.00 -3.39
CA LEU A 310 23.70 0.17 -2.19
C LEU A 310 23.08 -1.20 -2.49
N LEU A 311 21.98 -1.24 -3.25
CA LEU A 311 21.30 -2.48 -3.63
C LEU A 311 22.11 -3.39 -4.54
N THR A 312 23.14 -2.86 -5.20
CA THR A 312 23.88 -3.57 -6.24
C THR A 312 25.33 -3.81 -5.90
N GLU A 313 25.72 -3.45 -4.68
CA GLU A 313 27.01 -3.79 -4.11
C GLU A 313 27.22 -5.32 -4.17
N GLY A 314 28.33 -5.74 -4.79
CA GLY A 314 28.68 -7.15 -4.95
C GLY A 314 27.96 -7.88 -6.08
N LEU A 315 27.08 -7.23 -6.84
CA LEU A 315 26.48 -7.77 -8.05
C LEU A 315 27.27 -7.31 -9.30
N ASP A 316 27.23 -8.10 -10.37
CA ASP A 316 27.77 -7.72 -11.68
C ASP A 316 26.78 -6.78 -12.41
N VAL A 317 26.57 -5.60 -11.82
CA VAL A 317 25.65 -4.60 -12.34
C VAL A 317 26.35 -3.25 -12.40
N THR A 318 26.26 -2.58 -13.54
CA THR A 318 26.78 -1.24 -13.74
C THR A 318 25.61 -0.29 -13.89
N PHE A 319 25.56 0.74 -13.04
CA PHE A 319 24.61 1.84 -13.18
C PHE A 319 25.35 3.04 -13.74
N ALA A 320 24.78 3.61 -14.79
CA ALA A 320 25.16 4.92 -15.25
C ALA A 320 23.92 5.78 -15.19
N ARG A 321 24.05 6.93 -14.53
CA ARG A 321 23.09 8.00 -14.74
C ARG A 321 23.26 8.45 -16.18
N ASP A 322 22.26 8.16 -17.00
CA ASP A 322 22.25 8.57 -18.40
C ASP A 322 21.61 9.97 -18.49
N ASP A 323 22.40 10.97 -18.13
CA ASP A 323 22.07 12.39 -18.40
C ASP A 323 22.28 12.75 -19.89
N ASP A 324 22.67 11.77 -20.72
CA ASP A 324 22.94 11.95 -22.15
C ASP A 324 21.68 11.67 -22.99
N VAL A 325 20.57 11.17 -22.43
CA VAL A 325 19.31 11.00 -23.17
C VAL A 325 18.55 12.33 -23.27
N HIS A 326 18.41 12.81 -24.49
CA HIS A 326 17.56 13.93 -24.86
C HIS A 326 16.35 13.45 -25.65
N ILE A 327 15.23 14.16 -25.49
CA ILE A 327 13.97 13.87 -26.17
C ILE A 327 13.67 15.03 -27.12
N LEU A 328 13.57 14.74 -28.42
CA LEU A 328 13.10 15.67 -29.43
C LEU A 328 11.68 15.27 -29.85
N SER A 329 10.74 16.18 -29.68
CA SER A 329 9.34 15.92 -30.01
C SER A 329 9.01 16.43 -31.42
N VAL A 330 8.55 15.55 -32.29
CA VAL A 330 8.05 15.91 -33.64
C VAL A 330 6.54 15.69 -33.64
N GLN A 331 5.82 16.79 -33.49
CA GLN A 331 4.37 16.81 -33.34
C GLN A 331 3.71 17.38 -34.59
N GLY A 332 2.55 16.83 -34.94
CA GLY A 332 1.70 17.35 -36.00
C GLY A 332 1.45 16.36 -37.15
N PRO A 333 0.57 16.70 -38.09
CA PRO A 333 -0.01 15.72 -39.00
C PRO A 333 0.97 15.25 -40.09
N LYS A 334 2.17 15.86 -40.13
CA LYS A 334 3.27 15.55 -41.04
C LYS A 334 4.46 14.88 -40.36
N ALA A 335 4.38 14.59 -39.06
CA ALA A 335 5.47 13.97 -38.32
C ALA A 335 5.93 12.64 -38.93
N LEU A 336 4.99 11.82 -39.43
CA LEU A 336 5.30 10.57 -40.12
C LEU A 336 6.09 10.83 -41.40
N GLU A 337 5.58 11.71 -42.27
CA GLU A 337 6.23 12.04 -43.55
C GLU A 337 7.61 12.66 -43.37
N ILE A 338 7.82 13.41 -42.27
CA ILE A 338 9.10 14.04 -41.95
C ILE A 338 10.12 13.02 -41.44
N LEU A 339 9.72 12.10 -40.56
CA LEU A 339 10.66 11.18 -39.91
C LEU A 339 10.90 9.89 -40.71
N GLN A 340 9.88 9.36 -41.37
CA GLN A 340 9.94 8.06 -42.05
C GLN A 340 11.09 7.97 -43.07
N PRO A 341 11.38 8.98 -43.91
CA PRO A 341 12.49 8.92 -44.85
C PRO A 341 13.87 8.81 -44.18
N GLY A 342 13.99 9.30 -42.95
CA GLY A 342 15.23 9.27 -42.19
C GLY A 342 15.51 7.92 -41.52
N THR A 343 14.55 7.00 -41.47
CA THR A 343 14.69 5.76 -40.70
C THR A 343 14.26 4.52 -41.48
N PRO A 344 14.96 3.38 -41.34
CA PRO A 344 14.55 2.12 -41.97
C PRO A 344 13.38 1.45 -41.24
N LEU A 345 13.05 1.89 -40.03
CA LEU A 345 11.94 1.36 -39.23
C LEU A 345 10.60 1.82 -39.82
N ASP A 346 9.63 0.93 -39.96
CA ASP A 346 8.25 1.32 -40.22
C ASP A 346 7.65 1.96 -38.96
N ILE A 347 7.83 3.29 -38.86
CA ILE A 347 7.32 4.06 -37.72
C ILE A 347 5.80 4.22 -37.81
N ALA A 348 5.18 3.91 -38.95
CA ALA A 348 3.74 3.93 -39.06
C ALA A 348 3.09 2.80 -38.26
N GLY A 349 3.78 1.65 -38.17
CA GLY A 349 3.36 0.44 -37.47
C GLY A 349 3.62 0.42 -35.96
N ILE A 350 4.33 1.42 -35.40
CA ILE A 350 4.54 1.51 -33.94
C ILE A 350 3.17 1.71 -33.26
N PRO A 351 2.77 0.82 -32.32
CA PRO A 351 1.56 1.01 -31.52
C PRO A 351 1.60 2.32 -30.74
N TYR A 352 0.44 2.88 -30.39
CA TYR A 352 0.40 4.05 -29.52
C TYR A 352 1.05 3.72 -28.16
N PHE A 353 1.94 4.59 -27.67
CA PHE A 353 2.87 4.36 -26.55
C PHE A 353 3.90 3.23 -26.75
N GLY A 354 4.01 2.68 -27.96
CA GLY A 354 5.08 1.76 -28.33
C GLY A 354 6.39 2.51 -28.54
N HIS A 355 7.51 1.84 -28.24
CA HIS A 355 8.86 2.30 -28.52
C HIS A 355 9.60 1.30 -29.39
N ALA A 356 10.55 1.76 -30.20
CA ALA A 356 11.42 0.89 -30.98
C ALA A 356 12.79 1.55 -31.26
N PRO A 357 13.91 0.85 -31.01
CA PRO A 357 15.23 1.32 -31.39
C PRO A 357 15.42 1.29 -32.91
N THR A 358 16.12 2.28 -33.46
CA THR A 358 16.42 2.39 -34.89
C THR A 358 17.58 3.36 -35.14
N THR A 359 17.81 3.72 -36.40
CA THR A 359 18.60 4.89 -36.78
C THR A 359 17.71 5.94 -37.43
N LEU A 360 18.00 7.22 -37.18
CA LEU A 360 17.41 8.36 -37.86
C LEU A 360 18.54 9.18 -38.50
N TYR A 361 18.54 9.27 -39.83
CA TYR A 361 19.60 9.85 -40.65
C TYR A 361 21.00 9.29 -40.36
N GLY A 362 21.06 7.97 -40.10
CA GLY A 362 22.29 7.24 -39.77
C GLY A 362 22.73 7.34 -38.30
N ILE A 363 22.00 8.09 -37.46
CA ILE A 363 22.29 8.28 -36.03
C ILE A 363 21.42 7.33 -35.22
N ALA A 364 21.99 6.63 -34.24
CA ALA A 364 21.24 5.72 -33.38
C ALA A 364 20.25 6.50 -32.49
N VAL A 365 18.97 6.10 -32.52
CA VAL A 365 17.88 6.70 -31.72
C VAL A 365 16.91 5.62 -31.26
N SER A 366 16.05 5.95 -30.30
CA SER A 366 14.80 5.21 -30.08
C SER A 366 13.63 6.11 -30.46
N LEU A 367 12.67 5.57 -31.21
CA LEU A 367 11.45 6.28 -31.60
C LEU A 367 10.27 5.73 -30.84
N ALA A 368 9.49 6.62 -30.23
CA ALA A 368 8.22 6.26 -29.61
C ALA A 368 7.07 6.95 -30.30
N ARG A 369 5.95 6.24 -30.49
CA ARG A 369 4.71 6.87 -30.93
C ARG A 369 3.99 7.42 -29.71
N GLY A 370 3.83 8.73 -29.66
CA GLY A 370 3.17 9.46 -28.59
C GLY A 370 2.89 10.89 -29.05
N GLY A 371 2.33 11.73 -28.19
CA GLY A 371 2.18 13.12 -28.54
C GLY A 371 1.29 13.92 -27.60
N TYR A 372 1.56 15.22 -27.56
CA TYR A 372 0.90 16.19 -26.70
C TYR A 372 0.06 17.21 -27.50
N SER A 373 -0.05 17.06 -28.82
CA SER A 373 -0.78 17.99 -29.70
C SER A 373 -2.17 17.52 -30.14
N GLY A 374 -2.60 16.30 -29.76
CA GLY A 374 -3.83 15.70 -30.27
C GLY A 374 -3.79 15.29 -31.74
N GLU A 375 -2.60 15.21 -32.31
CA GLU A 375 -2.33 14.66 -33.63
C GLU A 375 -1.28 13.55 -33.53
N ARG A 376 -1.05 12.85 -34.64
CA ARG A 376 0.03 11.87 -34.73
C ARG A 376 1.37 12.55 -34.44
N GLY A 377 2.10 12.05 -33.46
CA GLY A 377 3.43 12.55 -33.07
C GLY A 377 4.41 11.41 -32.80
N TYR A 378 5.69 11.80 -32.70
CA TYR A 378 6.77 10.90 -32.35
C TYR A 378 7.75 11.60 -31.41
N GLU A 379 8.23 10.85 -30.43
CA GLU A 379 9.34 11.24 -29.57
C GLU A 379 10.61 10.55 -30.05
N VAL A 380 11.66 11.35 -30.24
CA VAL A 380 12.99 10.89 -30.66
C VAL A 380 13.93 10.95 -29.46
N PHE A 381 14.28 9.79 -28.92
CA PHE A 381 15.26 9.66 -27.85
C PHE A 381 16.65 9.52 -28.46
N VAL A 382 17.55 10.45 -28.15
CA VAL A 382 18.87 10.59 -28.78
C VAL A 382 19.92 11.04 -27.77
N LYS A 383 21.20 10.73 -28.03
CA LYS A 383 22.33 11.18 -27.20
C LYS A 383 22.58 12.69 -27.34
N ALA A 384 23.04 13.36 -26.29
CA ALA A 384 23.26 14.81 -26.27
C ALA A 384 24.20 15.27 -27.39
N LYS A 385 25.28 14.52 -27.60
CA LYS A 385 26.28 14.83 -28.64
C LYS A 385 25.69 14.85 -30.06
N ASP A 386 24.61 14.08 -30.29
CA ASP A 386 23.98 13.91 -31.59
C ASP A 386 22.65 14.68 -31.69
N ALA A 387 22.13 15.19 -30.57
CA ALA A 387 20.80 15.81 -30.49
C ALA A 387 20.66 17.02 -31.43
N VAL A 388 21.67 17.88 -31.49
CA VAL A 388 21.67 19.06 -32.39
C VAL A 388 21.69 18.63 -33.86
N GLU A 389 22.48 17.62 -34.21
CA GLU A 389 22.53 17.12 -35.60
C GLU A 389 21.20 16.48 -36.00
N VAL A 390 20.61 15.64 -35.13
CA VAL A 390 19.30 15.04 -35.38
C VAL A 390 18.23 16.12 -35.51
N TRP A 391 18.23 17.12 -34.63
CA TRP A 391 17.34 18.27 -34.69
C TRP A 391 17.44 19.02 -36.03
N ASP A 392 18.64 19.39 -36.45
CA ASP A 392 18.87 20.12 -37.70
C ASP A 392 18.43 19.30 -38.92
N LYS A 393 18.67 17.98 -38.93
CA LYS A 393 18.23 17.09 -40.02
C LYS A 393 16.72 16.92 -40.05
N ILE A 394 16.05 16.82 -38.89
CA ILE A 394 14.59 16.81 -38.80
C ILE A 394 14.03 18.12 -39.37
N LEU A 395 14.60 19.26 -38.98
CA LEU A 395 14.19 20.57 -39.51
C LEU A 395 14.40 20.67 -41.02
N GLU A 396 15.56 20.23 -41.54
CA GLU A 396 15.84 20.23 -42.98
C GLU A 396 14.83 19.37 -43.76
N ALA A 397 14.62 18.13 -43.32
CA ALA A 397 13.67 17.21 -43.95
C ALA A 397 12.23 17.72 -43.85
N GLY A 398 11.90 18.46 -42.80
CA GLY A 398 10.57 19.02 -42.59
C GLY A 398 10.32 20.36 -43.28
N LYS A 399 11.33 21.03 -43.86
CA LYS A 399 11.14 22.32 -44.57
C LYS A 399 10.04 22.28 -45.63
N PRO A 400 9.95 21.26 -46.52
CA PRO A 400 8.86 21.17 -47.51
C PRO A 400 7.46 21.03 -46.89
N TYR A 401 7.40 20.60 -45.63
CA TYR A 401 6.18 20.40 -44.86
C TYR A 401 5.87 21.57 -43.90
N GLY A 402 6.72 22.60 -43.87
CA GLY A 402 6.54 23.78 -43.01
C GLY A 402 6.88 23.54 -41.54
N ILE A 403 7.76 22.60 -41.22
CA ILE A 403 8.22 22.38 -39.84
C ILE A 403 8.82 23.67 -39.26
N MET A 404 8.62 23.89 -37.97
CA MET A 404 9.24 24.99 -37.25
C MET A 404 9.59 24.59 -35.81
N PRO A 405 10.71 25.10 -35.27
CA PRO A 405 10.97 25.08 -33.83
C PRO A 405 9.87 25.81 -33.07
N VAL A 406 9.39 25.22 -31.98
CA VAL A 406 8.40 25.85 -31.11
C VAL A 406 8.80 25.70 -29.65
N SER A 407 8.37 26.63 -28.80
CA SER A 407 8.53 26.51 -27.35
C SER A 407 7.50 25.55 -26.77
N TRP A 408 7.70 25.18 -25.51
CA TRP A 408 6.71 24.42 -24.74
C TRP A 408 5.32 25.08 -24.73
N ASP A 409 5.26 26.42 -24.67
CA ASP A 409 4.00 27.16 -24.67
C ASP A 409 3.16 26.88 -25.93
N CYS A 410 3.80 26.70 -27.09
CA CYS A 410 3.09 26.32 -28.31
C CYS A 410 2.52 24.89 -28.26
N LEU A 411 3.21 23.98 -27.58
CA LEU A 411 2.72 22.62 -27.37
C LEU A 411 1.52 22.61 -26.42
N ASP A 412 1.53 23.46 -25.40
CA ASP A 412 0.40 23.62 -24.47
C ASP A 412 -0.88 24.07 -25.21
N PHE A 413 -0.75 24.87 -26.28
CA PHE A 413 -1.88 25.27 -27.10
C PHE A 413 -2.54 24.07 -27.77
N GLY A 414 -1.73 23.22 -28.42
CA GLY A 414 -2.19 21.97 -29.03
C GLY A 414 -2.79 21.01 -28.00
N ARG A 415 -2.19 20.93 -26.80
CA ARG A 415 -2.71 20.13 -25.68
C ARG A 415 -4.11 20.58 -25.26
N VAL A 416 -4.32 21.88 -25.05
CA VAL A 416 -5.63 22.44 -24.68
C VAL A 416 -6.64 22.18 -25.79
N GLU A 417 -6.29 22.43 -27.05
CA GLU A 417 -7.13 22.13 -28.21
C GLU A 417 -7.52 20.65 -28.28
N ALA A 418 -6.59 19.76 -27.93
CA ALA A 418 -6.77 18.30 -27.86
C ALA A 418 -7.44 17.80 -26.57
N ALA A 419 -7.77 18.71 -25.65
CA ALA A 419 -8.33 18.44 -24.33
C ALA A 419 -7.54 17.38 -23.53
N LEU A 420 -6.22 17.37 -23.67
CA LEU A 420 -5.35 16.51 -22.87
C LEU A 420 -5.13 17.15 -21.50
N LEU A 421 -5.53 16.46 -20.43
CA LEU A 421 -5.46 17.00 -19.07
C LEU A 421 -4.03 17.01 -18.53
N PHE A 422 -3.68 18.04 -17.77
CA PHE A 422 -2.36 18.18 -17.15
C PHE A 422 -2.47 18.34 -15.64
N PHE A 423 -1.85 17.43 -14.88
CA PHE A 423 -1.73 17.58 -13.43
C PHE A 423 -0.59 18.56 -13.09
N PRO A 424 -0.77 19.52 -12.15
CA PRO A 424 -1.90 19.67 -11.25
C PRO A 424 -3.00 20.63 -11.75
N PHE A 425 -2.85 21.25 -12.92
CA PHE A 425 -3.73 22.35 -13.35
C PHE A 425 -5.18 21.92 -13.59
N ASP A 426 -5.40 20.83 -14.31
CA ASP A 426 -6.74 20.29 -14.60
C ASP A 426 -7.24 19.33 -13.51
N MET A 427 -6.41 19.10 -12.47
CA MET A 427 -6.67 18.21 -11.33
C MET A 427 -6.21 18.88 -10.03
N PRO A 428 -6.76 20.06 -9.68
CA PRO A 428 -6.16 20.95 -8.68
C PRO A 428 -6.32 20.46 -7.24
N HIS A 429 -7.23 19.52 -6.98
CA HIS A 429 -7.44 18.97 -5.65
C HIS A 429 -6.73 17.62 -5.51
N GLN A 430 -6.05 17.43 -4.39
CA GLN A 430 -5.35 16.16 -4.09
C GLN A 430 -6.30 14.96 -4.05
N ASP A 431 -7.59 15.21 -3.79
CA ASP A 431 -8.65 14.21 -3.77
C ASP A 431 -9.54 14.25 -5.03
N THR A 432 -9.09 14.88 -6.13
CA THR A 432 -9.79 14.84 -7.42
C THR A 432 -10.00 13.40 -7.85
N THR A 433 -11.25 13.03 -8.10
CA THR A 433 -11.61 11.66 -8.49
C THR A 433 -11.63 11.49 -10.01
N PRO A 434 -11.44 10.25 -10.53
CA PRO A 434 -11.61 9.95 -11.95
C PRO A 434 -12.98 10.35 -12.51
N TRP A 435 -14.02 10.41 -11.67
CA TRP A 435 -15.37 10.83 -12.06
C TRP A 435 -15.42 12.33 -12.41
N GLU A 436 -14.74 13.16 -11.60
CA GLU A 436 -14.68 14.61 -11.78
C GLU A 436 -13.95 15.00 -13.07
N VAL A 437 -13.02 14.16 -13.54
CA VAL A 437 -12.23 14.41 -14.76
C VAL A 437 -12.66 13.56 -15.96
N LEU A 438 -13.80 12.90 -15.87
CA LEU A 438 -14.37 12.05 -16.95
C LEU A 438 -13.42 10.93 -17.41
N MET A 439 -12.65 10.38 -16.47
CA MET A 439 -11.77 9.22 -16.66
C MET A 439 -12.36 7.95 -16.02
N ASP A 440 -13.68 7.83 -16.00
CA ASP A 440 -14.40 6.69 -15.41
C ASP A 440 -13.98 5.34 -16.01
N TRP A 441 -13.60 5.34 -17.30
CA TRP A 441 -13.10 4.17 -18.03
C TRP A 441 -11.80 3.59 -17.46
N THR A 442 -11.05 4.36 -16.66
CA THR A 442 -9.84 3.87 -15.97
C THR A 442 -10.15 3.05 -14.72
N VAL A 443 -11.40 3.07 -14.25
CA VAL A 443 -11.83 2.43 -13.00
C VAL A 443 -12.73 1.24 -13.29
N ASP A 444 -12.18 0.03 -13.10
CA ASP A 444 -12.95 -1.20 -13.19
C ASP A 444 -13.66 -1.52 -11.86
N LEU A 445 -14.88 -1.02 -11.69
CA LEU A 445 -15.71 -1.29 -10.50
C LEU A 445 -16.22 -2.75 -10.41
N SER A 446 -16.06 -3.55 -11.47
CA SER A 446 -16.52 -4.96 -11.48
C SER A 446 -15.58 -5.89 -10.71
N LYS A 447 -14.30 -5.52 -10.56
CA LYS A 447 -13.34 -6.24 -9.72
C LYS A 447 -13.91 -6.44 -8.32
N PRO A 448 -13.82 -7.61 -7.70
CA PRO A 448 -14.43 -7.87 -6.38
C PRO A 448 -14.09 -6.79 -5.35
N ASP A 449 -12.81 -6.46 -5.20
CA ASP A 449 -12.33 -5.36 -4.37
C ASP A 449 -10.97 -4.81 -4.86
N PHE A 450 -10.64 -3.57 -4.47
CA PHE A 450 -9.30 -2.98 -4.60
C PHE A 450 -9.17 -1.76 -3.67
N ARG A 451 -7.94 -1.39 -3.31
CA ARG A 451 -7.68 -0.24 -2.42
C ARG A 451 -8.27 1.04 -3.02
N GLY A 452 -9.22 1.64 -2.31
CA GLY A 452 -9.90 2.87 -2.73
C GLY A 452 -11.23 2.64 -3.46
N LYS A 453 -11.64 1.39 -3.75
CA LYS A 453 -12.92 1.08 -4.42
C LYS A 453 -14.13 1.68 -3.68
N ALA A 454 -14.24 1.44 -2.37
CA ALA A 454 -15.35 1.96 -1.57
C ALA A 454 -15.39 3.50 -1.58
N ALA A 455 -14.23 4.16 -1.45
CA ALA A 455 -14.14 5.62 -1.52
C ALA A 455 -14.56 6.14 -2.89
N LEU A 456 -14.11 5.50 -3.98
CA LEU A 456 -14.53 5.85 -5.33
C LEU A 456 -16.03 5.64 -5.54
N ILE A 457 -16.60 4.54 -5.07
CA ILE A 457 -18.07 4.30 -5.12
C ILE A 457 -18.82 5.37 -4.34
N ALA A 458 -18.39 5.69 -3.12
CA ALA A 458 -19.03 6.70 -2.28
C ALA A 458 -19.00 8.10 -2.92
N ARG A 459 -17.97 8.39 -3.71
CA ARG A 459 -17.83 9.67 -4.42
C ARG A 459 -18.52 9.73 -5.78
N LYS A 460 -18.96 8.59 -6.31
CA LYS A 460 -19.68 8.56 -7.59
C LYS A 460 -21.07 9.17 -7.43
N GLY A 461 -21.42 10.14 -8.26
CA GLY A 461 -22.65 10.92 -8.16
C GLY A 461 -22.59 12.08 -7.15
N THR A 462 -21.46 12.29 -6.46
CA THR A 462 -21.21 13.43 -5.56
C THR A 462 -20.03 14.28 -6.00
N GLU A 463 -19.75 14.26 -7.30
CA GLU A 463 -18.70 15.03 -7.95
C GLU A 463 -18.87 16.53 -7.65
N ARG A 464 -17.80 17.21 -7.22
CA ARG A 464 -17.87 18.66 -6.93
C ARG A 464 -17.99 19.45 -8.23
N THR A 465 -17.22 19.02 -9.22
CA THR A 465 -17.14 19.60 -10.55
C THR A 465 -16.93 18.49 -11.56
N HIS A 466 -17.28 18.75 -12.80
CA HIS A 466 -16.90 17.98 -13.96
C HIS A 466 -15.96 18.80 -14.84
N GLN A 467 -14.99 18.11 -15.42
CA GLN A 467 -14.18 18.67 -16.49
C GLN A 467 -15.06 18.95 -17.72
N ALA A 468 -14.94 20.14 -18.29
CA ALA A 468 -15.66 20.53 -19.50
C ALA A 468 -14.79 21.41 -20.41
N GLY A 469 -15.21 21.54 -21.67
CA GLY A 469 -14.67 22.54 -22.59
C GLY A 469 -15.56 23.76 -22.67
N LEU A 470 -14.94 24.94 -22.77
CA LEU A 470 -15.62 26.22 -22.84
C LEU A 470 -15.06 27.03 -24.01
N GLU A 471 -15.96 27.58 -24.85
CA GLU A 471 -15.64 28.61 -25.83
C GLU A 471 -16.06 29.96 -25.25
N VAL A 472 -15.09 30.84 -25.04
CA VAL A 472 -15.31 32.19 -24.52
C VAL A 472 -15.43 33.14 -25.70
N LEU A 473 -16.47 33.97 -25.74
CA LEU A 473 -16.71 34.97 -26.77
C LEU A 473 -15.78 36.17 -26.56
N HIS A 474 -14.48 35.92 -26.78
CA HIS A 474 -13.40 36.88 -26.62
C HIS A 474 -12.31 36.62 -27.67
N SER A 475 -11.54 37.67 -27.98
CA SER A 475 -10.46 37.65 -28.98
C SER A 475 -9.08 37.36 -28.37
N ALA A 476 -9.03 36.90 -27.12
CA ALA A 476 -7.81 36.53 -26.41
C ALA A 476 -8.09 35.38 -25.43
N ALA A 477 -7.03 34.72 -24.96
CA ALA A 477 -7.13 33.69 -23.93
C ALA A 477 -7.61 34.32 -22.62
N ILE A 478 -8.32 33.53 -21.81
CA ILE A 478 -8.69 33.95 -20.46
C ILE A 478 -7.53 33.68 -19.49
N THR A 479 -7.48 34.34 -18.34
CA THR A 479 -6.50 33.99 -17.30
C THR A 479 -6.90 32.68 -16.59
N PRO A 480 -5.98 31.69 -16.44
CA PRO A 480 -6.20 30.55 -15.54
C PRO A 480 -6.61 31.00 -14.13
N GLY A 481 -7.59 30.32 -13.54
CA GLY A 481 -8.19 30.70 -12.25
C GLY A 481 -9.36 31.69 -12.36
N ALA A 482 -9.67 32.19 -13.56
CA ALA A 482 -10.86 33.02 -13.78
C ALA A 482 -12.14 32.30 -13.34
N LYS A 483 -13.06 33.05 -12.75
CA LYS A 483 -14.31 32.52 -12.18
C LYS A 483 -15.37 32.38 -13.26
N ILE A 484 -16.11 31.29 -13.22
CA ILE A 484 -17.25 31.06 -14.12
C ILE A 484 -18.53 31.30 -13.33
N LEU A 485 -19.42 32.14 -13.88
CA LEU A 485 -20.69 32.49 -13.28
C LEU A 485 -21.87 31.97 -14.11
N LYS A 486 -22.95 31.60 -13.42
CA LYS A 486 -24.29 31.41 -13.99
C LYS A 486 -25.27 32.19 -13.13
N ASP A 487 -26.03 33.09 -13.74
CA ASP A 487 -27.03 33.93 -13.06
C ASP A 487 -26.46 34.67 -11.82
N GLY A 488 -25.19 35.09 -11.91
CA GLY A 488 -24.48 35.80 -10.84
C GLY A 488 -23.85 34.92 -9.75
N GLN A 489 -24.02 33.60 -9.79
CA GLN A 489 -23.42 32.66 -8.85
C GLN A 489 -22.18 31.99 -9.44
N GLU A 490 -21.17 31.76 -8.61
CA GLU A 490 -19.95 31.04 -9.00
C GLU A 490 -20.26 29.55 -9.17
N VAL A 491 -19.99 29.03 -10.36
CA VAL A 491 -20.31 27.66 -10.77
C VAL A 491 -19.13 26.89 -11.33
N GLY A 492 -17.95 27.50 -11.36
CA GLY A 492 -16.76 26.85 -11.87
C GLY A 492 -15.55 27.77 -11.98
N THR A 493 -14.48 27.20 -12.50
CA THR A 493 -13.17 27.86 -12.64
C THR A 493 -12.51 27.45 -13.94
N VAL A 494 -11.82 28.39 -14.57
CA VAL A 494 -10.98 28.14 -15.74
C VAL A 494 -9.65 27.52 -15.30
N ASN A 495 -9.31 26.34 -15.83
CA ASN A 495 -8.10 25.61 -15.43
C ASN A 495 -6.96 25.86 -16.42
N SER A 496 -7.16 25.44 -17.67
CA SER A 496 -6.22 25.64 -18.78
C SER A 496 -6.93 26.39 -19.91
N THR A 497 -6.21 27.22 -20.67
CA THR A 497 -6.84 28.09 -21.66
C THR A 497 -5.87 28.53 -22.74
N VAL A 498 -6.41 28.81 -23.93
CA VAL A 498 -5.66 29.24 -25.09
C VAL A 498 -6.53 30.13 -25.98
N PHE A 499 -5.93 31.08 -26.69
CA PHE A 499 -6.53 31.61 -27.91
C PHE A 499 -6.01 30.83 -29.10
N SER A 500 -6.83 29.91 -29.61
CA SER A 500 -6.47 29.10 -30.77
C SER A 500 -6.41 29.99 -32.00
N GLN A 501 -5.21 30.18 -32.53
CA GLN A 501 -5.00 30.88 -33.81
C GLN A 501 -5.51 30.05 -34.99
N HIS A 502 -5.60 28.73 -34.84
CA HIS A 502 -6.11 27.84 -35.89
C HIS A 502 -7.64 27.89 -35.97
N LEU A 503 -8.30 27.79 -34.80
CA LEU A 503 -9.76 27.79 -34.71
C LEU A 503 -10.34 29.21 -34.62
N MET A 504 -9.48 30.23 -34.42
CA MET A 504 -9.84 31.63 -34.19
C MET A 504 -10.80 31.82 -33.01
N LYS A 505 -10.54 31.11 -31.90
CA LYS A 505 -11.42 31.02 -30.72
C LYS A 505 -10.65 31.10 -29.41
N SER A 506 -11.25 31.74 -28.40
CA SER A 506 -10.81 31.61 -27.01
C SER A 506 -11.40 30.34 -26.41
N LEU A 507 -10.53 29.40 -26.02
CA LEU A 507 -10.89 28.08 -25.55
C LEU A 507 -10.35 27.86 -24.15
N ALA A 508 -11.10 27.12 -23.34
CA ALA A 508 -10.71 26.78 -21.99
C ALA A 508 -11.17 25.39 -21.59
N LEU A 509 -10.27 24.65 -20.95
CA LEU A 509 -10.58 23.50 -20.12
C LEU A 509 -10.94 24.01 -18.72
N VAL A 510 -12.09 23.56 -18.20
CA VAL A 510 -12.69 24.15 -17.00
C VAL A 510 -13.18 23.06 -16.06
N SER A 511 -13.20 23.38 -14.76
CA SER A 511 -13.99 22.65 -13.77
C SER A 511 -15.32 23.38 -13.57
N LEU A 512 -16.43 22.73 -13.89
CA LEU A 512 -17.77 23.32 -13.84
C LEU A 512 -18.71 22.43 -13.02
N LEU A 513 -19.75 22.98 -12.40
CA LEU A 513 -20.78 22.17 -11.74
C LEU A 513 -21.33 21.10 -12.70
N PRO A 514 -21.50 19.84 -12.26
CA PRO A 514 -21.96 18.73 -13.12
C PRO A 514 -23.27 19.01 -13.86
N THR A 515 -24.16 19.80 -13.26
CA THR A 515 -25.47 20.17 -13.84
C THR A 515 -25.38 21.15 -15.01
N LEU A 516 -24.21 21.76 -15.24
CA LEU A 516 -24.00 22.81 -16.25
C LEU A 516 -23.09 22.36 -17.40
N THR A 517 -22.62 21.12 -17.46
CA THR A 517 -21.71 20.65 -18.51
C THR A 517 -22.39 20.24 -19.81
N ALA A 518 -23.70 20.44 -19.95
CA ALA A 518 -24.41 20.17 -21.20
C ALA A 518 -23.90 21.11 -22.32
N LEU A 519 -23.72 20.56 -23.53
CA LEU A 519 -23.28 21.34 -24.69
C LEU A 519 -24.27 22.48 -24.99
N GLY A 520 -23.74 23.68 -25.26
CA GLY A 520 -24.52 24.88 -25.51
C GLY A 520 -25.02 25.59 -24.24
N THR A 521 -24.72 25.09 -23.04
CA THR A 521 -24.99 25.83 -21.80
C THR A 521 -24.23 27.15 -21.80
N ALA A 522 -24.97 28.25 -21.77
CA ALA A 522 -24.40 29.59 -21.69
C ALA A 522 -24.04 29.95 -20.24
N VAL A 523 -22.84 30.48 -20.04
CA VAL A 523 -22.28 30.98 -18.78
C VAL A 523 -21.55 32.31 -19.03
N THR A 524 -21.11 32.98 -17.97
CA THR A 524 -20.19 34.12 -18.08
C THR A 524 -18.88 33.84 -17.36
N VAL A 525 -17.79 34.42 -17.85
CA VAL A 525 -16.46 34.29 -17.27
C VAL A 525 -16.01 35.66 -16.78
N VAL A 526 -15.56 35.72 -15.53
CA VAL A 526 -15.02 36.93 -14.92
C VAL A 526 -13.51 36.86 -14.90
N ASP A 527 -12.88 37.71 -15.70
CA ASP A 527 -11.43 37.79 -15.84
C ASP A 527 -10.98 39.25 -15.80
N ASP A 528 -10.02 39.54 -14.91
CA ASP A 528 -9.53 40.90 -14.61
C ASP A 528 -10.64 41.96 -14.44
N GLY A 529 -11.70 41.60 -13.70
CA GLY A 529 -12.85 42.47 -13.42
C GLY A 529 -13.79 42.71 -14.61
N LYS A 530 -13.53 42.08 -15.77
CA LYS A 530 -14.41 42.11 -16.95
C LYS A 530 -15.21 40.83 -17.05
N ILE A 531 -16.37 40.93 -17.70
CA ILE A 531 -17.30 39.81 -17.88
C ILE A 531 -17.35 39.47 -19.37
N TYR A 532 -17.15 38.19 -19.68
CA TYR A 532 -17.19 37.64 -21.03
C TYR A 532 -18.29 36.57 -21.13
N GLU A 533 -19.06 36.57 -22.21
CA GLU A 533 -20.00 35.49 -22.49
C GLU A 533 -19.24 34.24 -22.93
N ALA A 534 -19.73 33.06 -22.56
CA ALA A 534 -19.11 31.79 -22.94
C ALA A 534 -20.14 30.66 -23.04
N ASN A 535 -19.83 29.64 -23.82
CA ASN A 535 -20.68 28.47 -24.00
C ASN A 535 -19.89 27.19 -23.77
N VAL A 536 -20.53 26.22 -23.12
CA VAL A 536 -19.96 24.87 -23.00
C VAL A 536 -19.95 24.21 -24.38
N VAL A 537 -18.79 23.71 -24.80
CA VAL A 537 -18.57 23.12 -26.12
C VAL A 537 -17.94 21.74 -26.01
N ARG A 538 -17.99 21.00 -27.13
CA ARG A 538 -17.47 19.64 -27.20
C ARG A 538 -15.94 19.65 -27.17
N THR A 539 -15.37 18.70 -26.44
CA THR A 539 -13.94 18.38 -26.46
C THR A 539 -13.67 17.03 -27.15
N PRO A 540 -12.47 16.82 -27.71
CA PRO A 540 -11.45 17.84 -27.96
C PRO A 540 -11.96 18.93 -28.92
N PHE A 541 -11.47 20.15 -28.78
CA PHE A 541 -11.92 21.30 -29.58
C PHE A 541 -11.44 21.18 -31.03
N TYR A 542 -10.23 20.65 -31.19
CA TYR A 542 -9.66 20.25 -32.46
C TYR A 542 -9.80 18.73 -32.64
N ASP A 543 -10.13 18.30 -33.87
CA ASP A 543 -10.36 16.90 -34.23
C ASP A 543 -11.24 16.11 -33.23
N PRO A 544 -12.52 16.52 -33.02
CA PRO A 544 -13.41 15.91 -32.04
C PRO A 544 -13.73 14.42 -32.28
N LEU A 545 -13.36 13.90 -33.46
CA LEU A 545 -13.52 12.49 -33.84
C LEU A 545 -12.20 11.71 -33.77
N ARG A 546 -11.08 12.36 -33.41
CA ARG A 546 -9.73 11.77 -33.34
C ARG A 546 -9.34 11.02 -34.60
N LEU A 547 -9.65 11.59 -35.77
CA LEU A 547 -9.33 11.00 -37.08
C LEU A 547 -7.88 11.25 -37.51
N ARG A 548 -7.15 12.14 -36.82
CA ARG A 548 -5.81 12.61 -37.15
C ARG A 548 -4.72 12.16 -36.17
N THR A 549 -5.07 11.37 -35.14
CA THR A 549 -4.18 10.81 -34.09
C THR A 549 -3.58 9.44 -34.42
#